data_AF-A0A5Q0SPG2-F1
#
_entry.id   AF-A0A5Q0SPG2-F1
#
_cell.length_a   1.000
_cell.length_b   1.000
_cell.length_c   1.000
_cell.angle_alpha   90.00
_cell.angle_beta   90.00
_cell.angle_gamma   90.00
#
_symmetry.space_group_name_H-M   'P 1'
#
loop_
_entity.id
_entity.type
_entity.pdbx_description
1 polymer ?
#
loop_
_entity_poly.entity_id
_entity_poly.type
_entity_poly.pdbx_seq_one_letter_code
_entity_poly.pdbx_strand_id
1 'polypeptide(L)'
;MAKVLFLIMSGDEKFDLAMRMAYNSVKNKRYEDVKVIYFGPSQKKLTQLDGDMKNMFQELLQNKIIDSACIGVAQAMNIKPHLENLGVSLLPAGERVSYYVNQGYEVITF
;
A
#
# COMPACT_ATOMS: atom_id res chain seq x y z
N MET A 1 17.62 12.18 3.40
CA MET A 1 16.26 12.73 3.17
C MET A 1 15.30 11.89 4.02
N ALA A 2 14.03 12.29 4.24
CA ALA A 2 13.13 11.43 5.02
C ALA A 2 12.80 10.13 4.25
N LYS A 3 12.54 9.04 4.98
CA LYS A 3 11.96 7.78 4.45
C LYS A 3 10.53 7.70 4.94
N VAL A 4 9.59 7.30 4.07
CA VAL A 4 8.16 7.32 4.41
C VAL A 4 7.48 6.00 4.13
N LEU A 5 6.61 5.59 5.05
CA LEU A 5 5.68 4.49 4.89
C LEU A 5 4.26 5.06 4.76
N PHE A 6 3.62 4.83 3.62
CA PHE A 6 2.19 5.06 3.46
C PHE A 6 1.44 3.83 3.97
N LEU A 7 0.79 3.98 5.12
CA LEU A 7 -0.16 2.99 5.64
C LEU A 7 -1.56 3.38 5.18
N ILE A 8 -2.02 2.76 4.09
CA ILE A 8 -3.30 3.08 3.45
C ILE A 8 -4.37 2.16 4.01
N MET A 9 -5.28 2.71 4.81
CA MET A 9 -6.34 1.94 5.47
C MET A 9 -7.72 2.17 4.86
N SER A 10 -7.98 3.41 4.47
CA SER A 10 -9.27 3.81 3.91
C SER A 10 -9.61 3.10 2.60
N GLY A 11 -10.91 2.83 2.40
CA GLY A 11 -11.48 2.28 1.16
C GLY A 11 -12.45 3.23 0.45
N ASP A 12 -12.56 4.45 0.94
CA ASP A 12 -13.37 5.56 0.43
C ASP A 12 -12.51 6.53 -0.41
N GLU A 13 -12.92 7.79 -0.59
CA GLU A 13 -12.15 8.78 -1.36
C GLU A 13 -10.70 8.97 -0.87
N LYS A 14 -10.40 8.70 0.41
CA LYS A 14 -9.04 8.85 0.94
C LYS A 14 -8.08 7.82 0.36
N PHE A 15 -8.58 6.66 -0.09
CA PHE A 15 -7.76 5.67 -0.80
C PHE A 15 -7.13 6.30 -2.05
N ASP A 16 -7.94 6.97 -2.86
CA ASP A 16 -7.50 7.56 -4.13
C ASP A 16 -6.48 8.68 -3.89
N LEU A 17 -6.72 9.51 -2.85
CA LEU A 17 -5.78 10.56 -2.43
C LEU A 17 -4.44 9.97 -1.96
N ALA A 18 -4.49 8.94 -1.12
CA ALA A 18 -3.31 8.27 -0.59
C ALA A 18 -2.45 7.65 -1.70
N MET A 19 -3.09 6.93 -2.61
CA MET A 19 -2.44 6.31 -3.77
C MET A 19 -1.78 7.33 -4.67
N ARG A 20 -2.48 8.41 -5.04
CA ARG A 20 -1.93 9.49 -5.86
C ARG A 20 -0.76 10.19 -5.15
N MET A 21 -0.85 10.37 -3.83
CA MET A 21 0.24 10.97 -3.06
C MET A 21 1.47 10.05 -3.01
N ALA A 22 1.30 8.76 -2.75
CA ALA A 22 2.38 7.78 -2.74
C ALA A 22 3.05 7.69 -4.13
N TYR A 23 2.25 7.52 -5.18
CA TYR A 23 2.72 7.45 -6.58
C TYR A 23 3.54 8.69 -6.97
N ASN A 24 2.99 9.89 -6.73
CA ASN A 24 3.70 11.12 -7.08
C ASN A 24 4.93 11.37 -6.21
N SER A 25 4.97 10.83 -4.99
CA SER A 25 6.15 10.94 -4.13
C SER A 25 7.32 10.11 -4.65
N VAL A 26 7.03 8.91 -5.19
CA VAL A 26 8.00 8.08 -5.91
C VAL A 26 8.45 8.78 -7.18
N LYS A 27 7.51 9.14 -8.06
CA LYS A 27 7.80 9.73 -9.38
C LYS A 27 8.67 10.98 -9.30
N ASN A 28 8.42 11.82 -8.30
CA ASN A 28 9.13 13.09 -8.11
C ASN A 28 10.30 12.99 -7.12
N LYS A 29 10.68 11.78 -6.68
CA LYS A 29 11.81 11.55 -5.77
C LYS A 29 11.77 12.44 -4.51
N ARG A 30 10.59 12.59 -3.91
CA ARG A 30 10.36 13.49 -2.77
C ARG A 30 11.02 13.01 -1.48
N TYR A 31 11.26 11.71 -1.38
CA TYR A 31 11.78 11.03 -0.22
C TYR A 31 12.94 10.13 -0.64
N GLU A 32 13.76 9.76 0.35
CA GLU A 32 14.87 8.83 0.15
C GLU A 32 14.37 7.43 -0.20
N ASP A 33 13.31 7.00 0.49
CA ASP A 33 12.57 5.78 0.19
C ASP A 33 11.08 5.96 0.48
N VAL A 34 10.26 5.26 -0.29
CA VAL A 34 8.80 5.22 -0.15
C VAL A 34 8.37 3.76 -0.13
N LYS A 35 7.55 3.41 0.86
CA LYS A 35 6.88 2.10 0.93
C LYS A 35 5.39 2.27 1.15
N VAL A 36 4.62 1.28 0.70
CA VAL A 36 3.16 1.25 0.86
C VAL A 36 2.76 -0.06 1.52
N ILE A 37 1.95 0.02 2.58
CA ILE A 37 1.25 -1.11 3.18
C ILE A 37 -0.25 -0.86 3.11
N TYR A 38 -1.01 -1.86 2.69
CA TYR A 38 -2.47 -1.83 2.72
C TYR A 38 -3.00 -2.61 3.91
N PHE A 39 -3.86 -1.98 4.71
CA PHE A 39 -4.43 -2.60 5.89
C PHE A 39 -5.89 -2.18 6.11
N GLY A 40 -6.82 -3.14 6.09
CA GLY A 40 -8.25 -2.85 6.32
C GLY A 40 -9.04 -2.66 5.01
N PRO A 41 -10.04 -1.75 4.97
CA PRO A 41 -10.91 -1.54 3.80
C PRO A 41 -10.19 -1.30 2.46
N SER A 42 -9.01 -0.68 2.50
CA SER A 42 -8.16 -0.47 1.32
C SER A 42 -7.88 -1.75 0.52
N GLN A 43 -7.79 -2.91 1.19
CA GLN A 43 -7.56 -4.19 0.53
C GLN A 43 -8.71 -4.63 -0.37
N LYS A 44 -9.96 -4.33 0.03
CA LYS A 44 -11.11 -4.59 -0.83
C LYS A 44 -11.12 -3.63 -2.02
N LYS A 45 -10.73 -2.37 -1.81
CA LYS A 45 -10.63 -1.38 -2.88
C LYS A 45 -9.59 -1.77 -3.95
N LEU A 46 -8.49 -2.42 -3.55
CA LEU A 46 -7.50 -2.97 -4.50
C LEU A 46 -8.10 -3.95 -5.52
N THR A 47 -9.10 -4.74 -5.13
CA THR A 47 -9.73 -5.72 -6.04
C THR A 47 -10.69 -5.07 -7.03
N GLN A 48 -10.88 -3.75 -6.96
CA GLN A 48 -11.87 -2.99 -7.72
C GLN A 48 -11.23 -1.86 -8.53
N LEU A 49 -9.89 -1.82 -8.63
CA LEU A 49 -9.20 -0.75 -9.34
C LEU A 49 -9.42 -0.80 -10.84
N ASP A 50 -9.64 0.36 -11.42
CA ASP A 50 -9.76 0.62 -12.85
C ASP A 50 -8.99 1.90 -13.25
N GLY A 51 -8.98 2.18 -14.56
CA GLY A 51 -8.40 3.40 -15.13
C GLY A 51 -7.00 3.76 -14.61
N ASP A 52 -6.80 5.04 -14.34
CA ASP A 52 -5.52 5.59 -13.87
C ASP A 52 -5.08 4.99 -12.54
N MET A 53 -6.03 4.69 -11.65
CA MET A 53 -5.73 4.13 -10.33
C MET A 53 -5.12 2.74 -10.43
N LYS A 54 -5.63 1.92 -11.35
CA LYS A 54 -5.06 0.61 -11.67
C LYS A 54 -3.64 0.74 -12.24
N ASN A 55 -3.41 1.70 -13.14
CA ASN A 55 -2.09 1.93 -13.73
C ASN A 55 -1.06 2.35 -12.68
N MET A 56 -1.41 3.31 -11.81
CA MET A 56 -0.55 3.74 -10.70
C MET A 56 -0.23 2.57 -9.75
N PHE A 57 -1.23 1.77 -9.39
CA PHE A 57 -1.03 0.58 -8.56
C PHE A 57 -0.06 -0.41 -9.21
N GLN A 58 -0.23 -0.72 -10.49
CA GLN A 58 0.64 -1.65 -11.22
C GLN A 58 2.08 -1.15 -11.27
N GLU A 59 2.31 0.14 -11.54
CA GLU A 59 3.65 0.74 -11.52
C GLU A 59 4.28 0.65 -10.12
N LEU A 60 3.53 0.97 -9.06
CA LEU A 60 4.03 0.85 -7.68
C LEU A 60 4.38 -0.60 -7.32
N LEU A 61 3.58 -1.55 -7.77
CA LEU A 61 3.79 -2.98 -7.53
C LEU A 61 5.04 -3.49 -8.27
N GLN A 62 5.15 -3.21 -9.57
CA GLN A 62 6.27 -3.63 -10.40
C GLN A 62 7.61 -3.06 -9.91
N ASN A 63 7.61 -1.83 -9.41
CA ASN A 63 8.79 -1.18 -8.84
C ASN A 63 9.06 -1.55 -7.37
N LYS A 64 8.34 -2.53 -6.81
CA LYS A 64 8.53 -3.01 -5.42
C LYS A 64 8.39 -1.89 -4.37
N ILE A 65 7.53 -0.91 -4.66
CA ILE A 65 7.16 0.16 -3.71
C ILE A 65 6.10 -0.35 -2.74
N ILE A 66 5.15 -1.15 -3.23
CA ILE A 66 4.20 -1.85 -2.38
C ILE A 66 4.96 -2.95 -1.64
N ASP A 67 4.97 -2.85 -0.30
CA ASP A 67 5.53 -3.88 0.57
C ASP A 67 4.56 -5.04 0.70
N SER A 68 3.35 -4.78 1.21
CA SER A 68 2.39 -5.85 1.49
C SER A 68 0.96 -5.36 1.71
N ALA A 69 0.03 -6.32 1.68
CA ALA A 69 -1.31 -6.20 2.25
C ALA A 69 -1.46 -7.15 3.45
N CYS A 70 -2.31 -6.79 4.43
CA CYS A 70 -2.49 -7.60 5.63
C CYS A 70 -3.13 -8.97 5.34
N ILE A 71 -2.44 -10.05 5.66
CA ILE A 71 -2.95 -11.42 5.48
C ILE A 71 -4.22 -11.68 6.30
N GLY A 72 -4.27 -11.21 7.56
CA GLY A 72 -5.43 -11.42 8.44
C GLY A 72 -6.70 -10.75 7.92
N VAL A 73 -6.57 -9.53 7.38
CA VAL A 73 -7.69 -8.82 6.75
C VAL A 73 -8.10 -9.51 5.44
N ALA A 74 -7.13 -9.94 4.63
CA ALA A 74 -7.40 -10.61 3.37
C ALA A 74 -8.21 -11.91 3.56
N GLN A 75 -7.87 -12.66 4.61
CA GLN A 75 -8.61 -13.86 5.03
C GLN A 75 -10.00 -13.50 5.56
N ALA A 76 -10.10 -12.55 6.48
CA ALA A 76 -11.39 -12.14 7.07
C ALA A 76 -12.40 -11.62 6.03
N MET A 77 -11.92 -10.96 4.97
CA MET A 77 -12.74 -10.44 3.87
C MET A 77 -12.95 -11.44 2.72
N ASN A 78 -12.37 -12.64 2.78
CA ASN A 78 -12.39 -13.63 1.70
C ASN A 78 -11.83 -13.12 0.35
N ILE A 79 -10.84 -12.22 0.40
CA ILE A 79 -10.21 -11.62 -0.78
C ILE A 79 -8.77 -12.07 -1.01
N LYS A 80 -8.23 -12.95 -0.15
CA LYS A 80 -6.85 -13.46 -0.27
C LYS A 80 -6.49 -13.92 -1.70
N PRO A 81 -7.26 -14.80 -2.38
CA PRO A 81 -6.91 -15.23 -3.73
C PRO A 81 -6.89 -14.09 -4.75
N HIS A 82 -7.75 -13.08 -4.58
CA HIS A 82 -7.79 -11.91 -5.45
C HIS A 82 -6.50 -11.09 -5.33
N LEU A 83 -6.03 -10.85 -4.10
CA LEU A 83 -4.81 -10.09 -3.85
C LEU A 83 -3.55 -10.85 -4.31
N GLU A 84 -3.52 -12.18 -4.12
CA GLU A 84 -2.44 -13.03 -4.62
C GLU A 84 -2.38 -13.00 -6.16
N ASN A 85 -3.54 -13.07 -6.84
CA ASN A 85 -3.63 -12.96 -8.29
C ASN A 85 -3.21 -11.57 -8.82
N LEU A 86 -3.35 -10.52 -8.02
CA LEU A 86 -2.80 -9.19 -8.34
C LEU A 86 -1.28 -9.11 -8.17
N GLY A 87 -0.64 -10.11 -7.56
CA GLY A 87 0.80 -10.14 -7.27
C GLY A 87 1.19 -9.43 -5.97
N VAL A 88 0.22 -9.16 -5.08
CA VAL A 88 0.49 -8.48 -3.80
C VAL A 88 1.00 -9.48 -2.77
N SER A 89 2.10 -9.15 -2.11
CA SER A 89 2.59 -9.94 -0.95
C SER A 89 1.65 -9.80 0.24
N LEU A 90 1.31 -10.92 0.88
CA LEU A 90 0.43 -10.96 2.04
C LEU A 90 1.22 -11.24 3.32
N LEU A 91 1.34 -10.25 4.19
CA LEU A 91 2.13 -10.31 5.43
C LEU A 91 1.33 -9.71 6.60
N PRO A 92 1.64 -10.04 7.88
CA PRO A 92 0.98 -9.39 9.01
C PRO A 92 1.32 -7.89 9.08
N ALA A 93 0.32 -7.01 8.96
CA ALA A 93 0.56 -5.57 8.90
C ALA A 93 1.27 -5.01 10.15
N GLY A 94 0.95 -5.52 11.34
CA GLY A 94 1.60 -5.08 12.58
C GLY A 94 3.12 -5.29 12.57
N GLU A 95 3.57 -6.45 12.08
CA GLU A 95 4.99 -6.77 11.94
C GLU A 95 5.67 -5.87 10.90
N ARG A 96 4.99 -5.66 9.75
CA ARG A 96 5.53 -4.85 8.65
C ARG A 96 5.62 -3.37 8.99
N VAL A 97 4.60 -2.81 9.65
CA VAL A 97 4.64 -1.42 10.13
C VAL A 97 5.77 -1.25 11.16
N SER A 98 5.85 -2.15 12.14
CA SER A 98 6.91 -2.09 13.18
C SER A 98 8.30 -2.20 12.58
N TYR A 99 8.49 -3.05 11.56
CA TYR A 99 9.74 -3.18 10.82
C TYR A 99 10.20 -1.83 10.23
N TYR A 100 9.31 -1.09 9.58
CA TYR A 100 9.66 0.20 8.97
C TYR A 100 9.86 1.32 10.01
N VAL A 101 9.02 1.37 11.04
CA VAL A 101 9.19 2.33 12.15
C VAL A 101 10.56 2.16 12.81
N ASN A 102 10.96 0.91 13.09
CA ASN A 102 12.27 0.61 13.69
C ASN A 102 13.46 0.91 12.77
N GLN A 103 13.22 1.16 11.48
CA GLN A 103 14.23 1.63 10.53
C GLN A 103 14.21 3.14 10.31
N GLY A 104 13.40 3.89 11.08
CA GLY A 104 13.31 5.34 11.00
C GLY A 104 12.44 5.85 9.85
N TYR A 105 11.43 5.09 9.44
CA TYR A 105 10.41 5.59 8.50
C TYR A 105 9.38 6.41 9.26
N GLU A 106 9.04 7.57 8.68
CA GLU A 106 7.87 8.37 9.06
C GLU A 106 6.61 7.68 8.49
N VAL A 107 5.59 7.47 9.32
CA VAL A 107 4.35 6.81 8.88
C VAL A 107 3.30 7.86 8.54
N ILE A 108 2.81 7.82 7.30
CA ILE A 108 1.69 8.64 6.84
C ILE A 108 0.47 7.72 6.68
N THR A 109 -0.58 7.99 7.45
CA THR A 109 -1.78 7.15 7.50
C THR A 109 -2.96 7.79 6.78
N PHE A 110 -3.73 6.98 6.05
CA PHE A 110 -4.93 7.41 5.33
C PHE A 110 -6.14 6.54 5.62
#